data_AF-A0AA39PEB4-F1
#
_entry.id   AF-A0AA39PEB4-F1
#
_cell.length_a   1.000
_cell.length_b   1.000
_cell.length_c   1.000
_cell.angle_alpha   90.00
_cell.angle_beta   90.00
_cell.angle_gamma   90.00
#
_symmetry.space_group_name_H-M   'P 1'
#
loop_
_entity.id
_entity.type
_entity.pdbx_description
1 polymer ?
#
loop_
_entity_poly.entity_id
_entity_poly.type
_entity_poly.pdbx_seq_one_letter_code
_entity_poly.pdbx_strand_id
1 'polypeptide(L)'
;MNLEDTDATNELINDGESVQPLTVDEINALKQSGVHSSDIINKQIEAHANYSLKTEYSKEKYKKRKEAKYSKTFTTIEPTLFNVCDYWFQQRPDPHTPGGRYIAVDDASGLVVCGVLSRMGGEGRLITICDTDSPPAYPVMAQMNFDPKSVSSVLSSLNWATAQEDYTPVLPPSEVPAEEIKSERQKTRLKKRKIVIDALASTREELFAGEFDGLIIASDYAPWPIVQKLTPYISGSASIVVQSPYCQILDDLQNEMRGVPSFLCPTVTEGMATSLPGPARTYTSNYDDIWDRRLFIACH
;
A
#
# COMPACT_ATOMS: atom_id res chain seq x y z
N MET A 1 -1.00 -35.80 11.98
CA MET A 1 -2.02 -36.71 12.54
C MET A 1 -3.08 -36.90 11.48
N ASN A 2 -3.29 -38.11 10.99
CA ASN A 2 -4.45 -38.43 10.16
C ASN A 2 -5.67 -38.41 11.07
N LEU A 3 -6.58 -37.47 10.84
CA LEU A 3 -7.90 -37.48 11.49
C LEU A 3 -8.70 -38.62 10.86
N GLU A 4 -9.28 -39.49 11.69
CA GLU A 4 -10.15 -40.57 11.20
C GLU A 4 -11.46 -39.95 10.70
N ASP A 5 -11.83 -40.28 9.46
CA ASP A 5 -13.12 -39.89 8.91
C ASP A 5 -14.23 -40.60 9.69
N THR A 6 -15.18 -39.80 10.19
CA THR A 6 -16.34 -40.26 10.95
C THR A 6 -17.60 -40.04 10.11
N ASP A 7 -18.63 -40.88 10.28
CA ASP A 7 -19.94 -40.80 9.60
C ASP A 7 -20.77 -39.54 9.98
N ALA A 8 -20.17 -38.58 10.69
CA ALA A 8 -20.85 -37.38 11.14
C ALA A 8 -21.16 -36.45 9.96
N THR A 9 -22.44 -36.07 9.80
CA THR A 9 -22.89 -35.09 8.80
C THR A 9 -23.47 -33.84 9.48
N ASN A 10 -23.49 -32.73 8.74
CA ASN A 10 -24.05 -31.46 9.24
C ASN A 10 -25.57 -31.36 9.10
N GLU A 11 -26.26 -32.42 8.68
CA GLU A 11 -27.70 -32.42 8.38
C GLU A 11 -28.59 -32.06 9.58
N LEU A 12 -28.11 -32.33 10.81
CA LEU A 12 -28.85 -32.09 12.05
C LEU A 12 -28.32 -30.86 12.83
N ILE A 13 -27.45 -30.05 12.24
CA ILE A 13 -26.89 -28.85 12.89
C ILE A 13 -27.78 -27.65 12.58
N ASN A 14 -28.37 -27.05 13.63
CA ASN A 14 -29.14 -25.81 13.52
C ASN A 14 -28.32 -24.59 14.00
N ASP A 15 -28.39 -23.48 13.27
CA ASP A 15 -27.63 -22.24 13.50
C ASP A 15 -28.38 -21.22 14.39
N GLY A 16 -28.91 -21.68 15.53
CA GLY A 16 -29.59 -20.80 16.49
C GLY A 16 -28.64 -19.97 17.36
N GLU A 17 -29.08 -18.80 17.85
CA GLU A 17 -28.32 -17.97 18.81
C GLU A 17 -28.03 -18.70 20.14
N SER A 18 -28.81 -19.73 20.47
CA SER A 18 -28.64 -20.57 21.67
C SER A 18 -27.53 -21.62 21.58
N VAL A 19 -26.81 -21.69 20.44
CA VAL A 19 -25.74 -22.69 20.22
C VAL A 19 -24.51 -22.44 21.09
N GLN A 20 -24.24 -21.18 21.47
CA GLN A 20 -23.17 -20.82 22.40
C GLN A 20 -23.75 -20.02 23.58
N PRO A 21 -24.13 -20.68 24.68
CA PRO A 21 -24.81 -20.03 25.80
C PRO A 21 -23.88 -19.15 26.66
N LEU A 22 -22.55 -19.33 26.56
CA LEU A 22 -21.59 -18.49 27.27
C LEU A 22 -21.50 -17.09 26.64
N THR A 23 -21.80 -16.06 27.43
CA THR A 23 -21.84 -14.67 26.98
C THR A 23 -20.44 -14.07 26.85
N VAL A 24 -20.31 -12.97 26.09
CA VAL A 24 -19.02 -12.28 25.90
C VAL A 24 -18.46 -11.76 27.22
N ASP A 25 -19.32 -11.30 28.13
CA ASP A 25 -18.94 -10.75 29.43
C ASP A 25 -18.38 -11.82 30.36
N GLU A 26 -18.97 -13.02 30.36
CA GLU A 26 -18.45 -14.17 31.09
C GLU A 26 -17.08 -14.62 30.55
N ILE A 27 -16.89 -14.59 29.22
CA ILE A 27 -15.59 -14.89 28.60
C ILE A 27 -14.53 -13.86 29.02
N ASN A 28 -14.89 -12.58 29.13
CA ASN A 28 -13.99 -11.53 29.56
C ASN A 28 -13.65 -11.66 31.06
N ALA A 29 -14.63 -12.02 31.90
CA ALA A 29 -14.39 -12.31 33.31
C ALA A 29 -13.42 -13.51 33.50
N LEU A 30 -13.56 -14.56 32.68
CA LEU A 30 -12.63 -15.70 32.69
C LEU A 30 -11.20 -15.32 32.26
N LYS A 31 -11.06 -14.37 31.33
CA LYS A 31 -9.73 -13.84 30.97
C LYS A 31 -9.11 -13.02 32.10
N GLN A 32 -9.92 -12.19 32.76
CA GLN A 32 -9.46 -11.33 33.85
C GLN A 32 -9.09 -12.11 35.12
N SER A 33 -9.73 -13.26 35.35
CA SER A 33 -9.40 -14.15 36.46
C SER A 33 -8.13 -14.98 36.25
N GLY A 34 -7.45 -14.84 35.11
CA GLY A 34 -6.17 -15.48 34.83
C GLY A 34 -6.27 -16.98 34.52
N VAL A 35 -7.47 -17.47 34.17
CA VAL A 35 -7.69 -18.86 33.76
C VAL A 35 -6.90 -19.16 32.49
N HIS A 36 -6.29 -20.35 32.41
CA HIS A 36 -5.51 -20.74 31.25
C HIS A 36 -6.38 -20.82 29.99
N SER A 37 -5.81 -20.43 28.84
CA SER A 37 -6.55 -20.36 27.57
C SER A 37 -7.18 -21.69 27.17
N SER A 38 -6.55 -22.83 27.51
CA SER A 38 -7.14 -24.17 27.27
C SER A 38 -8.48 -24.35 27.97
N ASP A 39 -8.61 -23.84 29.20
CA ASP A 39 -9.77 -24.09 30.04
C ASP A 39 -10.94 -23.19 29.61
N ILE A 40 -10.63 -22.00 29.12
CA ILE A 40 -11.61 -21.11 28.46
C ILE A 40 -12.15 -21.76 27.18
N ILE A 41 -11.31 -22.47 26.43
CA ILE A 41 -11.70 -23.19 25.21
C ILE A 41 -12.51 -24.44 25.57
N ASN A 42 -12.09 -25.22 26.56
CA ASN A 42 -12.80 -26.41 27.04
C ASN A 42 -14.20 -26.06 27.58
N LYS A 43 -14.32 -25.02 28.40
CA LYS A 43 -15.63 -24.53 28.87
C LYS A 43 -16.55 -24.11 27.73
N GLN A 44 -16.01 -23.49 26.69
CA GLN A 44 -16.80 -23.14 25.49
C GLN A 44 -17.20 -24.36 24.67
N ILE A 45 -16.36 -25.41 24.64
CA ILE A 45 -16.68 -26.68 23.96
C ILE A 45 -17.79 -27.42 24.70
N GLU A 46 -17.69 -27.53 26.03
CA GLU A 46 -18.69 -28.18 26.90
C GLU A 46 -20.06 -27.48 26.82
N ALA A 47 -20.05 -26.15 26.76
CA ALA A 47 -21.27 -25.34 26.67
C ALA A 47 -21.90 -25.35 25.26
N HIS A 48 -21.19 -25.81 24.22
CA HIS A 48 -21.65 -25.68 22.84
C HIS A 48 -22.61 -26.82 22.47
N ALA A 49 -23.90 -26.50 22.34
CA ALA A 49 -25.00 -27.46 22.16
C ALA A 49 -24.78 -28.46 21.00
N ASN A 50 -24.24 -27.99 19.87
CA ASN A 50 -24.07 -28.80 18.66
C ASN A 50 -22.61 -29.25 18.43
N TYR A 51 -21.77 -29.30 19.47
CA TYR A 51 -20.34 -29.61 19.28
C TYR A 51 -20.08 -31.08 18.95
N SER A 52 -20.84 -31.97 19.59
CA SER A 52 -20.77 -33.43 19.37
C SER A 52 -21.17 -33.84 17.94
N LEU A 53 -22.13 -33.12 17.34
CA LEU A 53 -22.64 -33.35 15.98
C LEU A 53 -21.65 -32.93 14.88
N LYS A 54 -20.56 -32.25 15.22
CA LYS A 54 -19.56 -31.79 14.24
C LYS A 54 -18.66 -32.94 13.79
N THR A 55 -18.28 -32.90 12.51
CA THR A 55 -17.18 -33.72 11.99
C THR A 55 -15.88 -33.42 12.74
N GLU A 56 -14.96 -34.38 12.77
CA GLU A 56 -13.64 -34.20 13.40
C GLU A 56 -12.88 -32.99 12.81
N TYR A 57 -12.97 -32.77 11.49
CA TYR A 57 -12.44 -31.57 10.84
C TYR A 57 -13.09 -30.28 11.34
N SER A 58 -14.40 -30.28 11.54
CA SER A 58 -15.12 -29.11 12.06
C SER A 58 -14.79 -28.83 13.53
N LYS A 59 -14.58 -29.89 14.32
CA LYS A 59 -14.09 -29.79 15.71
C LYS A 59 -12.68 -29.22 15.77
N GLU A 60 -11.76 -29.70 14.93
CA GLU A 60 -10.39 -29.21 14.85
C GLU A 60 -10.33 -27.74 14.37
N LYS A 61 -11.09 -27.39 13.32
CA LYS A 61 -11.23 -26.00 12.85
C LYS A 61 -11.77 -25.08 13.94
N TYR A 62 -12.76 -25.54 14.70
CA TYR A 62 -13.31 -24.80 15.83
C TYR A 62 -12.27 -24.58 16.94
N LYS A 63 -11.52 -25.63 17.32
CA LYS A 63 -10.42 -25.56 18.29
C LYS A 63 -9.34 -24.58 17.84
N LYS A 64 -8.78 -24.74 16.64
CA LYS A 64 -7.75 -23.85 16.07
C LYS A 64 -8.16 -22.38 16.05
N ARG A 65 -9.42 -22.09 15.68
CA ARG A 65 -9.95 -20.70 15.70
C ARG A 65 -10.03 -20.13 17.12
N LYS A 66 -10.42 -20.94 18.09
CA LYS A 66 -10.52 -20.52 19.50
C LYS A 66 -9.13 -20.40 20.13
N GLU A 67 -8.21 -21.31 19.83
CA GLU A 67 -6.79 -21.21 20.19
C GLU A 67 -6.18 -19.92 19.63
N ALA A 68 -6.33 -19.61 18.34
CA ALA A 68 -5.82 -18.36 17.77
C ALA A 68 -6.41 -17.09 18.44
N LYS A 69 -7.65 -17.15 18.92
CA LYS A 69 -8.33 -16.01 19.58
C LYS A 69 -7.98 -15.85 21.05
N TYR A 70 -7.77 -16.96 21.77
CA TYR A 70 -7.65 -16.98 23.23
C TYR A 70 -6.25 -17.37 23.73
N SER A 71 -5.44 -18.01 22.90
CA SER A 71 -4.05 -18.39 23.17
C SER A 71 -3.13 -17.52 22.30
N LYS A 72 -2.89 -16.29 22.77
CA LYS A 72 -1.89 -15.42 22.15
C LYS A 72 -0.51 -15.85 22.64
N THR A 73 0.13 -16.73 21.89
CA THR A 73 1.50 -17.16 22.14
C THR A 73 2.43 -16.41 21.21
N PHE A 74 3.59 -15.99 21.71
CA PHE A 74 4.71 -15.55 20.88
C PHE A 74 5.78 -16.62 20.93
N THR A 75 6.41 -16.88 19.79
CA THR A 75 7.56 -17.77 19.71
C THR A 75 8.80 -16.94 19.45
N THR A 76 9.83 -17.12 20.27
CA THR A 76 11.14 -16.56 19.97
C THR A 76 11.79 -17.43 18.90
N ILE A 77 12.06 -16.85 17.75
CA ILE A 77 12.69 -17.53 16.62
C ILE A 77 14.15 -17.07 16.55
N GLU A 78 15.07 -17.99 16.28
CA GLU A 78 16.48 -17.67 16.10
C GLU A 78 16.65 -16.71 14.91
N PRO A 79 17.51 -15.66 15.03
CA PRO A 79 17.78 -14.71 13.96
C PRO A 79 18.68 -15.35 12.89
N THR A 80 18.12 -16.30 12.14
CA THR A 80 18.73 -16.82 10.92
C THR A 80 18.51 -15.82 9.78
N LEU A 81 19.36 -15.86 8.76
CA LEU A 81 19.20 -15.00 7.57
C LEU A 81 17.79 -15.13 6.97
N PHE A 82 17.26 -16.36 6.92
CA PHE A 82 15.89 -16.62 6.45
C PHE A 82 14.83 -15.94 7.32
N ASN A 83 14.88 -16.11 8.64
CA ASN A 83 13.87 -15.53 9.56
C ASN A 83 13.95 -14.00 9.60
N VAL A 84 15.15 -13.45 9.48
CA VAL A 84 15.40 -12.01 9.38
C VAL A 84 14.86 -11.49 8.05
N CYS A 85 15.12 -12.16 6.93
CA CYS A 85 14.58 -11.78 5.62
C CYS A 85 13.05 -11.91 5.55
N ASP A 86 12.45 -12.97 6.06
CA ASP A 86 10.99 -13.15 6.09
C ASP A 86 10.31 -12.10 7.00
N TYR A 87 10.88 -11.84 8.17
CA TYR A 87 10.45 -10.74 9.04
C TYR A 87 10.54 -9.39 8.32
N TRP A 88 11.69 -9.09 7.67
CA TRP A 88 11.85 -7.86 6.92
C TRP A 88 10.99 -7.82 5.65
N PHE A 89 10.65 -8.93 5.01
CA PHE A 89 9.76 -8.96 3.85
C PHE A 89 8.32 -8.67 4.26
N GLN A 90 7.89 -9.23 5.39
CA GLN A 90 6.58 -8.93 6.00
C GLN A 90 6.51 -7.50 6.59
N GLN A 91 7.64 -6.91 6.96
CA GLN A 91 7.74 -5.56 7.56
C GLN A 91 8.26 -4.47 6.59
N ARG A 92 8.81 -4.82 5.42
CA ARG A 92 9.37 -3.89 4.42
C ARG A 92 8.86 -4.24 3.02
N PRO A 93 8.03 -3.39 2.41
CA PRO A 93 8.03 -3.27 0.97
C PRO A 93 9.23 -2.38 0.55
N ASP A 94 10.07 -2.90 -0.35
CA ASP A 94 10.97 -2.22 -1.30
C ASP A 94 11.95 -1.12 -0.80
N PRO A 95 13.01 -0.78 -1.58
CA PRO A 95 14.23 -0.10 -1.10
C PRO A 95 14.08 1.41 -0.89
N HIS A 96 12.85 1.92 -0.71
CA HIS A 96 12.62 3.33 -0.45
C HIS A 96 13.17 3.69 0.93
N THR A 97 14.34 4.28 0.95
CA THR A 97 14.99 4.80 2.16
C THR A 97 14.33 6.11 2.57
N PRO A 98 14.10 6.34 3.88
CA PRO A 98 13.84 7.67 4.41
C PRO A 98 14.87 8.66 3.87
N GLY A 99 14.41 9.82 3.42
CA GLY A 99 15.28 10.87 2.86
C GLY A 99 15.47 10.87 1.34
N GLY A 100 15.04 9.83 0.62
CA GLY A 100 15.14 9.78 -0.85
C GLY A 100 14.19 10.77 -1.56
N ARG A 101 14.52 11.09 -2.81
CA ARG A 101 13.72 11.95 -3.70
C ARG A 101 13.09 11.11 -4.80
N TYR A 102 11.76 11.09 -4.88
CA TYR A 102 11.04 10.25 -5.82
C TYR A 102 10.06 11.05 -6.68
N ILE A 103 9.90 10.60 -7.92
CA ILE A 103 8.81 11.03 -8.80
C ILE A 103 7.78 9.90 -8.88
N ALA A 104 6.50 10.22 -8.76
CA ALA A 104 5.42 9.25 -8.92
C ALA A 104 4.34 9.72 -9.90
N VAL A 105 3.83 8.80 -10.71
CA VAL A 105 2.61 8.95 -11.50
C VAL A 105 1.62 7.91 -10.99
N ASP A 106 0.48 8.34 -10.46
CA ASP A 106 -0.46 7.47 -9.72
C ASP A 106 -1.91 7.74 -10.13
N ASP A 107 -2.46 6.84 -10.96
CA ASP A 107 -3.89 6.75 -11.28
C ASP A 107 -4.60 5.66 -10.45
N ALA A 108 -3.91 5.05 -9.47
CA ALA A 108 -4.42 4.05 -8.54
C ALA A 108 -5.03 4.69 -7.27
N SER A 109 -5.69 5.84 -7.42
CA SER A 109 -6.37 6.56 -6.32
C SER A 109 -5.46 6.94 -5.14
N GLY A 110 -4.16 7.10 -5.38
CA GLY A 110 -3.18 7.44 -4.35
C GLY A 110 -2.61 6.24 -3.61
N LEU A 111 -2.87 5.01 -4.06
CA LEU A 111 -2.34 3.80 -3.43
C LEU A 111 -0.81 3.75 -3.50
N VAL A 112 -0.23 4.10 -4.65
CA VAL A 112 1.22 4.12 -4.84
C VAL A 112 1.83 5.25 -4.04
N VAL A 113 1.24 6.45 -4.11
CA VAL A 113 1.67 7.61 -3.33
C VAL A 113 1.65 7.32 -1.84
N CYS A 114 0.59 6.71 -1.32
CA CYS A 114 0.50 6.31 0.09
C CYS A 114 1.54 5.25 0.44
N GLY A 115 1.79 4.29 -0.47
CA GLY A 115 2.87 3.30 -0.32
C GLY A 115 4.22 3.99 -0.13
N VAL A 116 4.60 4.89 -1.04
CA VAL A 116 5.87 5.63 -0.97
C VAL A 116 5.95 6.48 0.30
N LEU A 117 4.92 7.27 0.62
CA LEU A 117 4.88 8.12 1.82
C LEU A 117 5.01 7.34 3.12
N SER A 118 4.37 6.16 3.21
CA SER A 118 4.46 5.30 4.39
C SER A 118 5.90 4.82 4.66
N ARG A 119 6.72 4.72 3.60
CA ARG A 119 8.11 4.26 3.65
C ARG A 119 9.10 5.39 3.87
N MET A 120 8.81 6.55 3.32
CA MET A 120 9.58 7.78 3.56
C MET A 120 9.49 8.24 5.02
N GLY A 121 8.39 7.96 5.72
CA GLY A 121 8.25 8.28 7.14
C GLY A 121 8.28 9.78 7.45
N GLY A 122 7.96 10.64 6.48
CA GLY A 122 8.02 12.10 6.61
C GLY A 122 9.40 12.71 6.30
N GLU A 123 10.36 11.92 5.84
CA GLU A 123 11.69 12.39 5.42
C GLU A 123 11.91 12.18 3.91
N GLY A 124 12.48 13.18 3.24
CA GLY A 124 12.79 13.15 1.81
C GLY A 124 11.81 13.98 0.98
N ARG A 125 11.67 13.63 -0.30
CA ARG A 125 10.79 14.35 -1.24
C ARG A 125 10.00 13.42 -2.15
N LEU A 126 8.73 13.75 -2.37
CA LEU A 126 7.88 13.10 -3.36
C LEU A 126 7.19 14.15 -4.24
N ILE A 127 7.49 14.15 -5.52
CA ILE A 127 6.75 14.93 -6.53
C ILE A 127 5.84 13.98 -7.30
N THR A 128 4.55 14.33 -7.35
CA THR A 128 3.55 13.58 -8.11
C THR A 128 3.20 14.32 -9.38
N ILE A 129 3.10 13.60 -10.51
CA ILE A 129 2.63 14.15 -11.77
C ILE A 129 1.23 13.61 -12.06
N CYS A 130 0.26 14.50 -12.22
CA CYS A 130 -1.15 14.15 -12.41
C CYS A 130 -1.80 14.88 -13.60
N ASP A 131 -3.02 14.49 -13.97
CA ASP A 131 -3.77 15.18 -15.03
C ASP A 131 -4.51 16.42 -14.53
N THR A 132 -4.76 16.52 -13.23
CA THR A 132 -5.62 17.57 -12.67
C THR A 132 -4.85 18.87 -12.45
N ASP A 133 -5.46 20.01 -12.79
CA ASP A 133 -4.91 21.36 -12.52
C ASP A 133 -4.87 21.72 -11.03
N SER A 134 -5.67 21.03 -10.22
CA SER A 134 -5.60 21.08 -8.76
C SER A 134 -4.77 19.93 -8.23
N PRO A 135 -4.21 20.06 -6.99
CA PRO A 135 -3.64 18.91 -6.31
C PRO A 135 -4.61 17.71 -6.35
N PRO A 136 -4.14 16.53 -6.76
CA PRO A 136 -4.98 15.38 -6.93
C PRO A 136 -5.60 14.98 -5.59
N ALA A 137 -6.88 14.63 -5.62
CA ALA A 137 -7.49 13.98 -4.48
C ALA A 137 -6.94 12.55 -4.43
N TYR A 138 -6.31 12.17 -3.31
CA TYR A 138 -5.90 10.81 -3.03
C TYR A 138 -6.87 10.19 -2.01
N PRO A 139 -7.97 9.53 -2.44
CA PRO A 139 -8.95 8.95 -1.51
C PRO A 139 -8.32 7.98 -0.50
N VAL A 140 -7.34 7.20 -0.93
CA VAL A 140 -6.62 6.24 -0.06
C VAL A 140 -5.91 6.97 1.07
N MET A 141 -5.39 8.17 0.83
CA MET A 141 -4.67 8.96 1.83
C MET A 141 -5.54 9.31 3.04
N ALA A 142 -6.84 9.50 2.85
CA ALA A 142 -7.77 9.77 3.95
C ALA A 142 -8.01 8.55 4.86
N GLN A 143 -7.71 7.34 4.35
CA GLN A 143 -7.79 6.09 5.12
C GLN A 143 -6.47 5.78 5.84
N MET A 144 -5.40 6.50 5.50
CA MET A 144 -4.09 6.36 6.12
C MET A 144 -3.99 7.29 7.33
N ASN A 145 -3.44 6.79 8.44
CA ASN A 145 -3.23 7.58 9.67
C ASN A 145 -1.97 8.48 9.57
N PHE A 146 -1.82 9.21 8.46
CA PHE A 146 -0.69 10.11 8.27
C PHE A 146 -0.88 11.41 9.04
N ASP A 147 0.21 11.95 9.59
CA ASP A 147 0.22 13.31 10.11
C ASP A 147 0.23 14.31 8.93
N PRO A 148 -0.77 15.21 8.81
CA PRO A 148 -0.87 16.15 7.69
C PRO A 148 0.34 17.06 7.55
N LYS A 149 1.01 17.41 8.66
CA LYS A 149 2.20 18.26 8.64
C LYS A 149 3.37 17.53 8.00
N SER A 150 3.59 16.29 8.41
CA SER A 150 4.63 15.42 7.88
C SER A 150 4.45 15.12 6.38
N VAL A 151 3.21 14.96 5.91
CA VAL A 151 2.94 14.74 4.47
C VAL A 151 3.10 16.02 3.66
N SER A 152 2.56 17.14 4.13
CA SER A 152 2.62 18.42 3.39
C SER A 152 4.04 18.97 3.23
N SER A 153 5.00 18.57 4.08
CA SER A 153 6.41 18.95 3.92
C SER A 153 7.13 18.14 2.85
N VAL A 154 6.73 16.89 2.59
CA VAL A 154 7.44 16.00 1.64
C VAL A 154 6.73 15.89 0.28
N LEU A 155 5.40 15.97 0.26
CA LEU A 155 4.59 15.76 -0.94
C LEU A 155 4.30 17.07 -1.67
N SER A 156 4.50 17.08 -2.98
CA SER A 156 3.99 18.12 -3.87
C SER A 156 3.48 17.51 -5.16
N SER A 157 2.65 18.25 -5.89
CA SER A 157 2.01 17.77 -7.12
C SER A 157 2.15 18.79 -8.24
N LEU A 158 2.45 18.32 -9.43
CA LEU A 158 2.43 19.06 -10.68
C LEU A 158 1.46 18.37 -11.65
N ASN A 159 0.85 19.14 -12.55
CA ASN A 159 0.14 18.56 -13.67
C ASN A 159 1.10 18.34 -14.87
N TRP A 160 0.71 17.55 -15.87
CA TRP A 160 1.58 17.29 -17.03
C TRP A 160 2.05 18.54 -17.78
N ALA A 161 1.21 19.58 -17.88
CA ALA A 161 1.61 20.83 -18.52
C ALA A 161 2.68 21.55 -17.68
N THR A 162 2.48 21.63 -16.37
CA THR A 162 3.42 22.27 -15.44
C THR A 162 4.68 21.44 -15.18
N ALA A 163 4.69 20.15 -15.55
CA ALA A 163 5.87 19.31 -15.56
C ALA A 163 6.76 19.50 -16.80
N GLN A 164 6.34 20.31 -17.78
CA GLN A 164 7.12 20.64 -18.97
C GLN A 164 7.90 21.94 -18.78
N GLU A 165 9.19 21.93 -19.14
CA GLU A 165 10.10 23.08 -19.03
C GLU A 165 9.66 24.26 -19.91
N ASP A 166 9.21 23.97 -21.13
CA ASP A 166 8.80 24.96 -22.14
C ASP A 166 7.41 25.56 -21.87
N TYR A 167 6.61 24.92 -21.04
CA TYR A 167 5.29 25.43 -20.68
C TYR A 167 5.39 26.62 -19.73
N THR A 168 4.81 27.76 -20.11
CA THR A 168 4.66 28.93 -19.24
C THR A 168 3.23 28.96 -18.67
N PRO A 169 3.04 28.78 -17.35
CA PRO A 169 1.72 28.82 -16.75
C PRO A 169 1.05 30.19 -16.94
N VAL A 170 -0.18 30.20 -17.44
CA VAL A 170 -0.99 31.42 -17.54
C VAL A 170 -1.54 31.74 -16.15
N LEU A 171 -0.84 32.62 -15.42
CA LEU A 171 -1.18 32.98 -14.05
C LEU A 171 -1.82 34.36 -13.98
N PRO A 172 -2.90 34.53 -13.17
CA PRO A 172 -3.48 35.85 -12.95
C PRO A 172 -2.48 36.74 -12.19
N PRO A 173 -2.51 38.08 -12.40
CA PRO A 173 -1.60 39.01 -11.71
C PRO A 173 -1.66 38.81 -10.19
N SER A 174 -0.52 38.50 -9.59
CA SER A 174 -0.35 38.33 -8.14
C SER A 174 0.05 39.64 -7.45
N GLU A 175 0.70 40.54 -8.20
CA GLU A 175 1.15 41.85 -7.73
C GLU A 175 0.25 42.94 -8.32
N VAL A 176 -0.47 43.61 -7.43
CA VAL A 176 -1.33 44.73 -7.75
C VAL A 176 -0.83 45.90 -6.89
N PRO A 177 -0.65 47.12 -7.43
CA PRO A 177 -0.21 48.27 -6.65
C PRO A 177 -1.04 48.41 -5.36
N ALA A 178 -0.40 48.74 -4.25
CA ALA A 178 -1.08 48.82 -2.94
C ALA A 178 -2.28 49.79 -2.95
N GLU A 179 -2.24 50.79 -3.84
CA GLU A 179 -3.30 51.79 -4.08
C GLU A 179 -4.59 51.19 -4.68
N GLU A 180 -4.52 50.04 -5.36
CA GLU A 180 -5.67 49.37 -5.96
C GLU A 180 -6.31 48.31 -5.05
N ILE A 181 -5.74 48.08 -3.86
CA ILE A 181 -6.26 47.12 -2.88
C ILE A 181 -7.39 47.79 -2.10
N LYS A 182 -8.63 47.57 -2.55
CA LYS A 182 -9.84 48.21 -1.98
C LYS A 182 -10.36 47.51 -0.72
N SER A 183 -9.88 46.31 -0.38
CA SER A 183 -10.42 45.50 0.72
C SER A 183 -9.40 44.52 1.31
N GLU A 184 -9.50 44.25 2.62
CA GLU A 184 -8.73 43.20 3.30
C GLU A 184 -9.02 41.79 2.73
N ARG A 185 -10.25 41.57 2.22
CA ARG A 185 -10.61 40.33 1.51
C ARG A 185 -9.87 40.21 0.17
N GLN A 186 -9.62 41.33 -0.51
CA GLN A 186 -8.84 41.37 -1.75
C GLN A 186 -7.36 41.10 -1.44
N LYS A 187 -6.82 41.71 -0.37
CA LYS A 187 -5.45 41.51 0.10
C LYS A 187 -5.16 40.05 0.47
N THR A 188 -6.04 39.41 1.24
CA THR A 188 -5.91 37.99 1.62
C THR A 188 -5.97 37.06 0.40
N ARG A 189 -6.84 37.36 -0.58
CA ARG A 189 -6.91 36.61 -1.84
C ARG A 189 -5.62 36.72 -2.65
N LEU A 190 -5.05 37.93 -2.77
CA LEU A 190 -3.78 38.15 -3.48
C LEU A 190 -2.63 37.42 -2.79
N LYS A 191 -2.53 37.49 -1.45
CA LYS A 191 -1.52 36.73 -0.68
C LYS A 191 -1.63 35.22 -0.92
N LYS A 192 -2.83 34.64 -0.85
CA LYS A 192 -3.05 33.21 -1.12
C LYS A 192 -2.62 32.81 -2.53
N ARG A 193 -2.93 33.64 -3.53
CA ARG A 193 -2.48 33.39 -4.92
C ARG A 193 -0.97 33.43 -5.03
N LYS A 194 -0.32 34.43 -4.43
CA LYS A 194 1.15 34.54 -4.44
C LYS A 194 1.80 33.28 -3.84
N ILE A 195 1.32 32.81 -2.69
CA ILE A 195 1.82 31.56 -2.08
C ILE A 195 1.68 30.36 -3.03
N VAL A 196 0.54 30.20 -3.70
CA VAL A 196 0.33 29.08 -4.63
C VAL A 196 1.25 29.19 -5.86
N ILE A 197 1.43 30.40 -6.39
CA ILE A 197 2.31 30.66 -7.54
C ILE A 197 3.77 30.39 -7.17
N ASP A 198 4.22 30.90 -6.02
CA ASP A 198 5.59 30.72 -5.53
C ASP A 198 5.86 29.23 -5.25
N ALA A 199 4.89 28.50 -4.67
CA ALA A 199 5.00 27.06 -4.44
C ALA A 199 5.07 26.25 -5.75
N LEU A 200 4.27 26.64 -6.77
CA LEU A 200 4.31 26.02 -8.08
C LEU A 200 5.67 26.24 -8.77
N ALA A 201 6.17 27.48 -8.73
CA ALA A 201 7.47 27.83 -9.29
C ALA A 201 8.60 27.04 -8.61
N SER A 202 8.61 26.99 -7.27
CA SER A 202 9.60 26.23 -6.50
C SER A 202 9.55 24.73 -6.80
N THR A 203 8.34 24.14 -6.94
CA THR A 203 8.20 22.72 -7.25
C THR A 203 8.67 22.41 -8.67
N ARG A 204 8.46 23.32 -9.63
CA ARG A 204 8.97 23.20 -11.01
C ARG A 204 10.50 23.27 -11.05
N GLU A 205 11.08 24.26 -10.38
CA GLU A 205 12.54 24.39 -10.26
C GLU A 205 13.15 23.13 -9.65
N GLU A 206 12.51 22.57 -8.63
CA GLU A 206 12.96 21.33 -7.99
C GLU A 206 12.87 20.10 -8.90
N LEU A 207 11.82 19.97 -9.70
CA LEU A 207 11.70 18.90 -10.70
C LEU A 207 12.82 19.02 -11.74
N PHE A 208 13.02 20.22 -12.29
CA PHE A 208 13.99 20.48 -13.37
C PHE A 208 15.44 20.46 -12.90
N ALA A 209 15.69 20.68 -11.60
CA ALA A 209 17.00 20.42 -11.02
C ALA A 209 17.39 18.93 -11.11
N GLY A 210 16.42 18.02 -11.31
CA GLY A 210 16.65 16.60 -11.43
C GLY A 210 17.10 15.99 -10.11
N GLU A 211 18.02 15.03 -10.17
CA GLU A 211 18.58 14.30 -9.03
C GLU A 211 17.54 13.51 -8.21
N PHE A 212 16.58 12.89 -8.87
CA PHE A 212 15.62 11.99 -8.23
C PHE A 212 16.16 10.57 -8.17
N ASP A 213 16.05 9.93 -7.01
CA ASP A 213 16.55 8.59 -6.68
C ASP A 213 15.64 7.47 -7.23
N GLY A 214 14.46 7.82 -7.73
CA GLY A 214 13.60 6.85 -8.41
C GLY A 214 12.34 7.43 -9.05
N LEU A 215 11.79 6.65 -9.97
CA LEU A 215 10.54 6.91 -10.68
C LEU A 215 9.59 5.74 -10.48
N ILE A 216 8.37 6.02 -10.00
CA ILE A 216 7.32 5.02 -9.85
C ILE A 216 6.12 5.40 -10.72
N ILE A 217 5.68 4.48 -11.58
CA ILE A 217 4.56 4.71 -12.51
C ILE A 217 3.51 3.63 -12.29
N ALA A 218 2.31 4.04 -11.90
CA ALA A 218 1.10 3.23 -11.95
C ALA A 218 0.01 4.08 -12.59
N SER A 219 -0.16 3.92 -13.89
CA SER A 219 -1.01 4.78 -14.69
C SER A 219 -1.71 3.97 -15.77
N ASP A 220 -2.89 4.43 -16.18
CA ASP A 220 -3.61 3.88 -17.32
C ASP A 220 -3.02 4.36 -18.67
N TYR A 221 -2.11 5.33 -18.65
CA TYR A 221 -1.38 5.79 -19.83
C TYR A 221 -0.35 4.78 -20.33
N ALA A 222 -0.01 4.90 -21.62
CA ALA A 222 1.14 4.20 -22.17
C ALA A 222 2.42 4.60 -21.39
N PRO A 223 3.20 3.64 -20.87
CA PRO A 223 4.28 3.95 -19.94
C PRO A 223 5.49 4.59 -20.64
N TRP A 224 5.72 4.30 -21.92
CA TRP A 224 6.92 4.77 -22.62
C TRP A 224 7.02 6.29 -22.75
N PRO A 225 5.99 7.03 -23.21
CA PRO A 225 6.03 8.49 -23.21
C PRO A 225 6.26 9.10 -21.83
N ILE A 226 5.78 8.44 -20.76
CA ILE A 226 6.00 8.87 -19.39
C ILE A 226 7.47 8.70 -19.02
N VAL A 227 8.01 7.50 -19.25
CA VAL A 227 9.43 7.19 -18.99
C VAL A 227 10.33 8.15 -19.75
N GLN A 228 10.10 8.38 -21.05
CA GLN A 228 10.89 9.30 -21.86
C GLN A 228 10.89 10.73 -21.33
N LYS A 229 9.72 11.22 -20.86
CA LYS A 229 9.59 12.59 -20.35
C LYS A 229 10.20 12.80 -18.97
N LEU A 230 10.15 11.78 -18.11
CA LEU A 230 10.57 11.90 -16.71
C LEU A 230 12.01 11.44 -16.46
N THR A 231 12.52 10.53 -17.31
CA THR A 231 13.91 10.03 -17.26
C THR A 231 14.98 11.13 -17.15
N PRO A 232 14.90 12.28 -17.85
CA PRO A 232 15.90 13.34 -17.74
C PRO A 232 16.10 13.89 -16.32
N TYR A 233 15.09 13.76 -15.45
CA TYR A 233 15.14 14.24 -14.06
C TYR A 233 15.63 13.17 -13.07
N ILE A 234 15.83 11.93 -13.53
CA ILE A 234 16.23 10.80 -12.69
C ILE A 234 17.76 10.72 -12.61
N SER A 235 18.30 10.51 -11.41
CA SER A 235 19.73 10.30 -11.17
C SER A 235 20.24 9.05 -11.88
N GLY A 236 21.52 9.04 -12.27
CA GLY A 236 22.15 7.80 -12.72
C GLY A 236 22.16 6.75 -11.60
N SER A 237 22.00 5.47 -11.95
CA SER A 237 21.82 4.34 -11.01
C SER A 237 20.52 4.33 -10.20
N ALA A 238 19.60 5.27 -10.47
CA ALA A 238 18.27 5.27 -9.84
C ALA A 238 17.36 4.20 -10.44
N SER A 239 16.37 3.76 -9.65
CA SER A 239 15.41 2.74 -10.06
C SER A 239 14.16 3.35 -10.70
N ILE A 240 13.76 2.79 -11.84
CA ILE A 240 12.48 3.06 -12.50
C ILE A 240 11.60 1.82 -12.34
N VAL A 241 10.43 2.03 -11.74
CA VAL A 241 9.44 0.98 -11.48
C VAL A 241 8.14 1.31 -12.19
N VAL A 242 7.65 0.40 -13.03
CA VAL A 242 6.36 0.55 -13.73
C VAL A 242 5.45 -0.60 -13.35
N GLN A 243 4.25 -0.27 -12.87
CA GLN A 243 3.21 -1.23 -12.55
C GLN A 243 2.12 -1.14 -13.61
N SER A 244 1.69 -2.29 -14.11
CA SER A 244 0.54 -2.40 -15.00
C SER A 244 -0.19 -3.73 -14.74
N PRO A 245 -1.53 -3.78 -14.80
CA PRO A 245 -2.26 -5.04 -14.75
C PRO A 245 -2.03 -5.90 -16.00
N TYR A 246 -1.53 -5.33 -17.11
CA TYR A 246 -1.36 -6.04 -18.39
C TYR A 246 0.12 -6.32 -18.67
N CYS A 247 0.52 -7.59 -18.74
CA CYS A 247 1.90 -7.98 -19.03
C CYS A 247 2.36 -7.53 -20.42
N GLN A 248 1.46 -7.50 -21.41
CA GLN A 248 1.77 -7.06 -22.77
C GLN A 248 2.32 -5.63 -22.80
N ILE A 249 1.76 -4.73 -21.99
CA ILE A 249 2.21 -3.34 -21.88
C ILE A 249 3.64 -3.26 -21.33
N LEU A 250 3.98 -4.12 -20.37
CA LEU A 250 5.31 -4.17 -19.78
C LEU A 250 6.34 -4.81 -20.71
N ASP A 251 5.94 -5.82 -21.50
CA ASP A 251 6.79 -6.44 -22.52
C ASP A 251 7.13 -5.46 -23.65
N ASP A 252 6.15 -4.69 -24.11
CA ASP A 252 6.35 -3.63 -25.11
C ASP A 252 7.31 -2.55 -24.58
N LEU A 253 7.09 -2.08 -23.34
CA LEU A 253 7.98 -1.15 -22.66
C LEU A 253 9.40 -1.72 -22.52
N GLN A 254 9.54 -3.00 -22.16
CA GLN A 254 10.84 -3.65 -22.05
C GLN A 254 11.60 -3.61 -23.38
N ASN A 255 10.92 -3.89 -24.48
CA ASN A 255 11.52 -3.88 -25.82
C ASN A 255 11.99 -2.47 -26.21
N GLU A 256 11.17 -1.45 -25.94
CA GLU A 256 11.54 -0.04 -26.18
C GLU A 256 12.74 0.38 -25.32
N MET A 257 12.74 0.04 -24.03
CA MET A 257 13.83 0.38 -23.11
C MET A 257 15.15 -0.34 -23.44
N ARG A 258 15.12 -1.59 -23.92
CA ARG A 258 16.33 -2.29 -24.40
C ARG A 258 16.98 -1.61 -25.60
N GLY A 259 16.21 -0.86 -26.39
CA GLY A 259 16.70 -0.10 -27.52
C GLY A 259 17.47 1.17 -27.13
N VAL A 260 17.38 1.60 -25.87
CA VAL A 260 17.96 2.85 -25.39
C VAL A 260 19.11 2.56 -24.40
N PRO A 261 20.35 3.02 -24.69
CA PRO A 261 21.52 2.72 -23.85
C PRO A 261 21.49 3.27 -22.42
N SER A 262 20.59 4.22 -22.12
CA SER A 262 20.44 4.83 -20.80
C SER A 262 19.74 3.91 -19.79
N PHE A 263 19.17 2.79 -20.23
CA PHE A 263 18.51 1.85 -19.33
C PHE A 263 19.29 0.55 -19.22
N LEU A 264 19.52 0.13 -17.98
CA LEU A 264 20.22 -1.09 -17.64
C LEU A 264 19.22 -2.18 -17.23
N CYS A 265 19.35 -3.34 -17.89
CA CYS A 265 18.66 -4.58 -17.51
C CYS A 265 17.14 -4.41 -17.26
N PRO A 266 16.38 -3.82 -18.20
CA PRO A 266 14.92 -3.72 -18.05
C PRO A 266 14.31 -5.12 -17.91
N THR A 267 13.65 -5.38 -16.79
CA THR A 267 13.15 -6.72 -16.42
C THR A 267 11.67 -6.67 -16.07
N VAL A 268 10.88 -7.55 -16.68
CA VAL A 268 9.48 -7.77 -16.34
C VAL A 268 9.42 -8.87 -15.28
N THR A 269 8.76 -8.62 -14.15
CA THR A 269 8.57 -9.58 -13.07
C THR A 269 7.09 -9.71 -12.71
N GLU A 270 6.69 -10.94 -12.41
CA GLU A 270 5.35 -11.26 -11.91
C GLU A 270 5.49 -12.02 -10.59
N GLY A 271 4.82 -11.51 -9.55
CA GLY A 271 4.77 -12.14 -8.24
C GLY A 271 3.44 -12.85 -8.05
N MET A 272 3.47 -14.17 -7.81
CA MET A 272 2.30 -14.93 -7.38
C MET A 272 2.48 -15.37 -5.93
N ALA A 273 1.52 -15.04 -5.07
CA ALA A 273 1.48 -15.54 -3.70
C ALA A 273 0.39 -16.61 -3.58
N THR A 274 0.74 -17.79 -3.06
CA THR A 274 -0.22 -18.86 -2.77
C THR A 274 -0.13 -19.24 -1.31
N SER A 275 -1.24 -19.18 -0.57
CA SER A 275 -1.32 -19.67 0.80
C SER A 275 -1.89 -21.09 0.84
N LEU A 276 -1.20 -22.02 1.51
CA LEU A 276 -1.68 -23.38 1.75
C LEU A 276 -2.40 -23.46 3.10
N PRO A 277 -3.66 -23.94 3.15
CA PRO A 277 -4.39 -24.02 4.41
C PRO A 277 -4.15 -25.35 5.15
N GLY A 278 -2.98 -25.54 5.75
CA GLY A 278 -2.73 -26.59 6.77
C GLY A 278 -2.76 -28.07 6.32
N PRO A 279 -2.36 -29.01 7.19
CA PRO A 279 -1.89 -30.36 6.81
C PRO A 279 -2.96 -31.34 6.28
N ALA A 280 -4.24 -30.96 6.24
CA ALA A 280 -5.33 -31.80 5.76
C ALA A 280 -6.15 -31.16 4.62
N ARG A 281 -5.74 -29.99 4.10
CA ARG A 281 -6.33 -29.40 2.90
C ARG A 281 -5.26 -29.32 1.83
N THR A 282 -5.40 -30.18 0.83
CA THR A 282 -4.54 -30.21 -0.37
C THR A 282 -4.99 -29.23 -1.45
N TYR A 283 -6.08 -28.49 -1.22
CA TYR A 283 -6.58 -27.46 -2.13
C TYR A 283 -6.06 -26.09 -1.71
N THR A 284 -5.61 -25.32 -2.71
CA THR A 284 -5.33 -23.90 -2.57
C THR A 284 -6.57 -23.18 -2.04
N SER A 285 -6.39 -22.26 -1.10
CA SER A 285 -7.46 -21.31 -0.79
C SER A 285 -7.65 -20.42 -2.01
N ASN A 286 -8.66 -20.70 -2.84
CA ASN A 286 -9.00 -19.82 -3.97
C ASN A 286 -9.70 -18.52 -3.51
N TYR A 287 -9.95 -18.36 -2.21
CA TYR A 287 -10.85 -17.33 -1.69
C TYR A 287 -10.15 -16.15 -1.02
N ASP A 288 -8.86 -16.25 -0.73
CA ASP A 288 -8.11 -15.14 -0.14
C ASP A 288 -6.79 -14.98 -0.91
N ASP A 289 -6.71 -13.85 -1.63
CA ASP A 289 -5.50 -13.21 -2.16
C ASP A 289 -4.84 -13.80 -3.43
N ILE A 290 -5.50 -13.62 -4.58
CA ILE A 290 -4.79 -13.41 -5.85
C ILE A 290 -4.59 -11.90 -5.99
N TRP A 291 -3.48 -11.38 -5.45
CA TRP A 291 -3.01 -10.05 -5.85
C TRP A 291 -2.03 -10.25 -7.01
N ASP A 292 -2.52 -10.06 -8.23
CA ASP A 292 -1.66 -9.94 -9.40
C ASP A 292 -0.90 -8.61 -9.29
N ARG A 293 0.36 -8.67 -8.85
CA ARG A 293 1.25 -7.51 -8.79
C ARG A 293 2.39 -7.75 -9.77
N ARG A 294 2.20 -7.25 -10.98
CA ARG A 294 3.22 -7.22 -12.04
C ARG A 294 4.05 -5.96 -11.84
N LEU A 295 5.34 -6.15 -11.65
CA LEU A 295 6.31 -5.09 -11.49
C LEU A 295 7.29 -5.15 -12.64
N PHE A 296 7.46 -4.04 -13.33
CA PHE A 296 8.59 -3.80 -14.20
C PHE A 296 9.64 -3.03 -13.40
N ILE A 297 10.87 -3.51 -13.39
CA ILE A 297 12.01 -2.85 -12.72
C ILE A 297 13.10 -2.65 -13.76
N ALA A 298 13.54 -1.42 -13.92
CA ALA A 298 14.71 -1.05 -14.69
C ALA A 298 15.59 -0.11 -13.85
N CYS A 299 16.91 -0.20 -13.98
CA CYS A 299 17.81 0.82 -13.47
C CYS A 299 18.19 1.77 -14.60
N HIS A 300 18.24 3.07 -14.30
CA HIS A 300 18.88 4.06 -15.17
C HIS A 300 20.40 4.07 -14.94
#